data_AF-A0A914G448-F1
#
_entry.id   AF-A0A914G448-F1
#
_cell.length_a   1.000
_cell.length_b   1.000
_cell.length_c   1.000
_cell.angle_alpha   90.00
_cell.angle_beta   90.00
_cell.angle_gamma   90.00
#
_symmetry.space_group_name_H-M   'P 1'
#
loop_
_entity.id
_entity.type
_entity.pdbx_description
1 polymer ?
#
loop_
_entity_poly.entity_id
_entity_poly.type
_entity_poly.pdbx_seq_one_letter_code
_entity_poly.pdbx_strand_id
1 'polypeptide(L)'
;MCVEMTTGKLPWRNLQGIEEIGVFKRDCRNEKSIKQLFGGCPRQYIDIMRVSDSTRFFDQPDFTKIYKLMKEALASTKSQVCLFFKLF
;
A
#
# COMPACT_ATOMS: atom_id res chain seq x y z
N MET A 1 -5.40 4.49 0.72
CA MET A 1 -5.18 5.15 2.01
C MET A 1 -3.70 5.18 2.40
N CYS A 2 -3.02 4.06 2.70
CA CYS A 2 -1.62 4.09 3.18
C CYS A 2 -0.65 4.81 2.24
N VAL A 3 -0.70 4.51 0.94
CA VAL A 3 0.15 5.16 -0.08
C VAL A 3 -0.08 6.67 -0.09
N GLU A 4 -1.34 7.10 -0.12
CA GLU A 4 -1.72 8.51 -0.15
C GLU A 4 -1.30 9.27 1.09
N MET A 5 -1.35 8.64 2.27
CA MET A 5 -0.83 9.23 3.51
C MET A 5 0.68 9.43 3.46
N THR A 6 1.42 8.51 2.82
CA THR A 6 2.88 8.59 2.71
C THR A 6 3.35 9.55 1.62
N THR A 7 2.67 9.60 0.47
CA THR A 7 3.10 10.38 -0.71
C THR A 7 2.31 11.68 -0.90
N GLY A 8 1.21 11.87 -0.18
CA GLY A 8 0.30 13.02 -0.27
C GLY A 8 -0.66 13.00 -1.48
N LYS A 9 -0.52 12.04 -2.40
CA LYS A 9 -1.39 11.95 -3.59
C LYS A 9 -1.42 10.54 -4.18
N LEU A 10 -2.55 10.19 -4.79
CA LEU A 10 -2.65 9.03 -5.68
C LEU A 10 -2.35 9.43 -7.14
N PRO A 11 -1.80 8.52 -7.95
CA PRO A 11 -1.49 8.78 -9.35
C PRO A 11 -2.70 9.21 -10.20
N TRP A 12 -3.89 8.68 -9.90
CA TRP A 12 -5.14 8.97 -10.61
C TRP A 12 -5.97 10.11 -10.00
N ARG A 13 -5.39 10.95 -9.13
CA ARG A 13 -6.11 12.02 -8.42
C ARG A 13 -6.82 13.02 -9.37
N ASN A 14 -6.25 13.27 -10.54
CA ASN A 14 -6.76 14.27 -11.49
C ASN A 14 -7.60 13.65 -12.61
N LEU A 15 -7.79 12.33 -12.62
CA LEU A 15 -8.62 11.64 -13.61
C LEU A 15 -10.09 11.75 -13.19
N GLN A 16 -10.97 12.01 -14.16
CA GLN A 16 -12.42 12.13 -13.92
C GLN A 16 -13.21 10.93 -14.46
N GLY A 17 -12.66 10.22 -15.46
CA GLY A 17 -13.30 9.04 -16.05
C GLY A 17 -13.15 7.81 -15.16
N ILE A 18 -14.27 7.21 -14.71
CA ILE A 18 -14.27 5.99 -13.90
C ILE A 18 -13.55 4.83 -14.61
N GLU A 19 -13.76 4.70 -15.92
CA GLU A 19 -13.14 3.65 -16.72
C GLU A 19 -11.61 3.83 -16.81
N GLU A 20 -11.16 5.06 -17.08
CA GLU A 20 -9.74 5.43 -17.13
C GLU A 20 -9.05 5.18 -15.77
N ILE A 21 -9.69 5.55 -14.67
CA ILE A 21 -9.21 5.25 -13.31
C ILE A 21 -9.11 3.74 -13.11
N GLY A 22 -10.07 2.96 -13.59
CA GLY A 22 -10.08 1.50 -13.49
C GLY A 22 -8.91 0.86 -14.24
N VAL A 23 -8.63 1.31 -15.47
CA VAL A 23 -7.47 0.88 -16.26
C VAL A 23 -6.18 1.25 -15.55
N PHE A 24 -6.04 2.50 -15.12
CA PHE A 24 -4.83 2.99 -14.45
C PHE A 24 -4.53 2.21 -13.16
N LYS A 25 -5.57 1.89 -12.36
CA LYS A 25 -5.44 1.07 -11.16
C LYS A 25 -4.92 -0.33 -11.45
N ARG A 26 -5.41 -0.97 -12.54
CA ARG A 26 -4.92 -2.28 -12.98
C ARG A 26 -3.47 -2.21 -13.43
N ASP A 27 -3.13 -1.18 -14.22
CA ASP A 27 -1.77 -1.00 -14.73
C ASP A 27 -0.77 -0.77 -13.60
N CYS A 28 -1.13 -0.02 -12.55
CA CYS A 28 -0.28 0.17 -11.37
C CYS A 28 0.14 -1.13 -10.67
N ARG A 29 -0.55 -2.25 -10.91
CA ARG A 29 -0.21 -3.56 -10.34
C ARG A 29 0.79 -4.35 -11.18
N ASN A 30 1.11 -3.89 -12.38
CA ASN A 30 2.16 -4.46 -13.21
C ASN A 30 3.55 -4.02 -12.69
N GLU A 31 4.55 -4.91 -12.72
CA GLU A 31 5.89 -4.66 -12.16
C GLU A 31 6.58 -3.43 -12.77
N LYS A 32 6.26 -3.12 -14.03
CA LYS A 32 6.85 -1.95 -14.73
C LYS A 32 6.32 -0.62 -14.19
N SER A 33 5.06 -0.58 -13.76
CA SER A 33 4.32 0.62 -13.36
C SER A 33 4.09 0.71 -11.85
N ILE A 34 4.45 -0.32 -11.08
CA ILE A 34 4.32 -0.34 -9.61
C ILE A 34 5.05 0.83 -8.92
N LYS A 35 6.14 1.32 -9.53
CA LYS A 35 6.88 2.50 -9.06
C LYS A 35 6.09 3.80 -9.18
N GLN A 36 5.10 3.88 -10.07
CA GLN A 36 4.23 5.04 -10.17
C GLN A 36 3.34 5.17 -8.94
N LEU A 37 2.95 4.04 -8.33
CA LEU A 37 2.12 4.03 -7.14
C LEU A 37 2.93 4.06 -5.84
N PHE A 38 4.03 3.30 -5.75
CA PHE A 38 4.84 3.18 -4.53
C PHE A 38 6.16 3.96 -4.58
N GLY A 39 6.32 4.89 -5.51
CA GLY A 39 7.49 5.77 -5.57
C GLY A 39 7.62 6.57 -4.27
N GLY A 40 8.70 6.33 -3.52
CA GLY A 40 8.93 6.97 -2.22
C GLY A 40 8.27 6.25 -1.03
N CYS A 41 7.57 5.13 -1.24
CA CYS A 41 7.06 4.30 -0.16
C CYS A 41 8.07 3.21 0.27
N PRO A 42 7.94 2.66 1.49
CA PRO A 42 8.68 1.48 1.91
C PRO A 42 8.40 0.28 1.00
N ARG A 43 9.42 -0.54 0.73
CA ARG A 43 9.29 -1.70 -0.18
C ARG A 43 8.24 -2.71 0.29
N GLN A 44 8.07 -2.84 1.60
CA GLN A 44 7.09 -3.74 2.22
C GLN A 44 5.66 -3.44 1.81
N TYR A 45 5.34 -2.22 1.36
CA TYR A 45 4.01 -1.90 0.84
C TYR A 45 3.68 -2.69 -0.44
N ILE A 46 4.67 -3.00 -1.27
CA ILE A 46 4.51 -3.86 -2.44
C ILE A 46 4.16 -5.28 -2.01
N ASP A 47 4.83 -5.79 -0.97
CA ASP A 47 4.57 -7.13 -0.45
C ASP A 47 3.18 -7.24 0.19
N ILE A 48 2.73 -6.21 0.91
CA ILE A 48 1.38 -6.13 1.46
C ILE A 48 0.33 -6.12 0.35
N MET A 49 0.57 -5.40 -0.75
CA MET A 49 -0.30 -5.44 -1.93
C MET A 49 -0.39 -6.86 -2.49
N ARG A 50 0.75 -7.55 -2.66
CA ARG A 50 0.77 -8.92 -3.18
C ARG A 50 0.01 -9.90 -2.28
N VAL A 51 0.11 -9.76 -0.96
CA VAL A 51 -0.70 -10.56 -0.01
C VAL A 51 -2.19 -10.29 -0.23
N SER A 52 -2.57 -9.02 -0.34
CA SER A 52 -3.98 -8.64 -0.59
C SER A 52 -4.49 -9.23 -1.91
N ASP A 53 -3.66 -9.22 -2.95
CA ASP A 53 -4.02 -9.68 -4.30
C ASP A 53 -4.12 -11.19 -4.42
N SER A 54 -3.43 -11.92 -3.56
CA SER A 54 -3.50 -13.39 -3.49
C SER A 54 -4.77 -13.91 -2.81
N THR A 55 -5.52 -13.04 -2.13
CA THR A 55 -6.70 -13.43 -1.34
C THR A 55 -7.95 -13.44 -2.22
N ARG A 56 -8.80 -14.47 -2.09
CA ARG A 56 -10.10 -14.52 -2.77
C ARG A 56 -11.19 -13.88 -1.91
N PHE A 57 -12.36 -13.63 -2.49
CA PHE A 57 -13.45 -12.90 -1.83
C PHE A 57 -13.90 -13.50 -0.49
N PHE A 58 -13.89 -14.83 -0.36
CA PHE A 58 -14.30 -15.54 0.87
C PHE A 58 -13.12 -15.97 1.75
N ASP A 59 -11.87 -15.73 1.30
CA ASP A 59 -10.69 -16.12 2.07
C ASP A 59 -10.35 -15.01 3.09
N GLN A 60 -9.98 -15.41 4.30
CA GLN A 60 -9.45 -14.48 5.29
C GLN A 60 -8.00 -14.13 4.92
N PRO A 61 -7.65 -12.84 4.74
CA PRO A 61 -6.28 -12.46 4.47
C PRO A 61 -5.39 -12.71 5.69
N ASP A 62 -4.12 -13.03 5.44
CA ASP A 62 -3.13 -13.24 6.51
C ASP A 62 -2.72 -11.91 7.14
N PHE A 63 -3.54 -11.45 8.10
CA PHE A 63 -3.29 -10.22 8.85
C PHE A 63 -1.98 -10.29 9.64
N THR A 64 -1.59 -11.46 10.15
CA THR A 64 -0.33 -11.65 10.87
C THR A 64 0.87 -11.26 10.00
N LYS A 65 0.87 -11.71 8.75
CA LYS A 65 1.88 -11.35 7.76
C LYS A 65 1.86 -9.87 7.41
N ILE A 66 0.66 -9.29 7.22
CA ILE A 66 0.52 -7.84 6.95
C ILE A 66 1.10 -7.01 8.10
N TYR A 67 0.79 -7.36 9.36
CA TYR A 67 1.33 -6.66 10.53
C TYR A 67 2.85 -6.78 10.64
N LYS A 68 3.42 -7.96 10.33
CA LYS A 68 4.86 -8.15 10.31
C LYS A 68 5.53 -7.24 9.27
N LEU A 69 5.00 -7.20 8.05
CA LEU A 69 5.50 -6.33 6.98
C LEU A 69 5.40 -4.85 7.35
N MET A 70 4.34 -4.43 8.05
CA MET A 70 4.20 -3.05 8.55
C MET A 70 5.25 -2.71 9.62
N LYS A 71 5.55 -3.63 10.54
CA LYS A 71 6.63 -3.45 11.53
C LYS A 71 8.00 -3.34 10.85
N GLU A 72 8.25 -4.17 9.84
CA GLU A 72 9.48 -4.10 9.03
C GLU A 72 9.57 -2.78 8.26
N ALA A 73 8.46 -2.28 7.72
CA ALA A 73 8.39 -0.97 7.08
C ALA A 73 8.82 0.14 8.05
N LEU A 74 8.25 0.17 9.26
CA LEU A 74 8.59 1.15 10.31
C LEU A 74 10.07 1.09 10.70
N ALA A 75 10.62 -0.12 10.86
CA ALA A 75 12.03 -0.31 11.15
C ALA A 75 12.92 0.20 10.00
N SER A 76 12.54 -0.09 8.74
CA SER A 76 13.29 0.32 7.56
C SER A 76 13.33 1.84 7.37
N THR A 77 12.24 2.54 7.71
CA THR A 77 12.15 4.01 7.67
C THR A 77 12.67 4.67 8.93
N LYS A 78 13.18 3.90 9.90
CA LYS A 78 13.60 4.37 11.24
C LYS A 78 12.50 5.16 11.95
N SER A 79 11.24 4.86 11.64
CA SER A 79 10.08 5.49 12.26
C SER A 79 9.88 4.89 13.64
N GLN A 80 9.91 5.74 14.67
CA GLN A 80 9.64 5.30 16.03
C GLN A 80 8.13 5.17 16.23
N VAL A 81 7.70 4.13 16.95
CA VAL A 81 6.34 4.05 17.44
C VAL A 81 6.16 5.16 18.46
N CYS A 82 5.55 6.26 18.04
CA CYS A 82 5.21 7.33 18.96
C CYS A 82 4.23 6.75 19.98
N LEU A 83 4.57 6.85 21.27
CA LEU A 83 3.81 6.29 22.41
C LEU A 83 2.35 6.78 22.49
N PHE A 84 1.94 7.71 21.62
CA PHE A 84 0.58 8.21 21.52
C PHE A 84 -0.48 7.13 21.19
N PHE A 85 -0.09 6.00 20.58
CA PHE A 85 -0.97 4.86 20.31
C PHE A 85 -1.04 3.81 21.44
N LYS A 86 -0.34 4.01 22.57
CA LYS A 86 -0.47 3.12 23.74
C LYS A 86 -1.60 3.51 24.70
N LEU A 87 -2.35 4.57 24.39
CA LEU A 87 -3.43 5.12 25.21
C LEU A 87 -4.84 4.94 24.61
N PHE A 88 -4.97 4.20 23.50
CA PHE A 88 -6.26 3.77 22.94
C PHE A 88 -6.23 2.27 22.66
#